data_AF-A0A924XBV2-F1
#
_entry.id   AF-A0A924XBV2-F1
#
_cell.length_a   1.000
_cell.length_b   1.000
_cell.length_c   1.000
_cell.angle_alpha   90.00
_cell.angle_beta   90.00
_cell.angle_gamma   90.00
#
_symmetry.space_group_name_H-M   'P 1'
#
loop_
_entity.id
_entity.type
_entity.pdbx_description
1 polymer ?
#
loop_
_entity_poly.entity_id
_entity_poly.type
_entity_poly.pdbx_seq_one_letter_code
_entity_poly.pdbx_strand_id
1 'polypeptide(L)'
;MNKSALLKEIVSTYQKYGWKLRRVLLTVQTRESFTANPNDLFPDTWIETANFDAAWFSRPSSDKREAWELRVISAQPFALFETFPNNLTETNLDKTRREMEIRLFDKVSLSK
;
A
#
# COMPACT_ATOMS: atom_id res chain seq x y z
N MET A 1 -17.21 4.21 7.62
CA MET A 1 -16.72 3.09 6.78
C MET A 1 -15.71 2.30 7.59
N ASN A 2 -15.84 0.98 7.69
CA ASN A 2 -14.89 0.15 8.43
C ASN A 2 -13.62 -0.07 7.59
N LYS A 3 -12.55 0.67 7.89
CA LYS A 3 -11.27 0.63 7.17
C LYS A 3 -10.58 -0.73 7.24
N SER A 4 -10.75 -1.46 8.36
CA SER A 4 -10.19 -2.80 8.51
C SER A 4 -10.85 -3.78 7.55
N ALA A 5 -12.19 -3.76 7.45
CA ALA A 5 -12.94 -4.60 6.52
C ALA A 5 -12.59 -4.28 5.06
N LEU A 6 -12.54 -2.98 4.70
CA LEU A 6 -12.15 -2.55 3.36
C LEU A 6 -10.73 -2.99 3.00
N LEU A 7 -9.77 -2.85 3.92
CA LEU A 7 -8.39 -3.29 3.70
C LEU A 7 -8.33 -4.80 3.43
N LYS A 8 -9.06 -5.62 4.21
CA LYS A 8 -9.14 -7.07 3.98
C LYS A 8 -9.69 -7.41 2.59
N GLU A 9 -10.74 -6.73 2.17
CA GLU A 9 -11.35 -6.91 0.85
C GLU A 9 -10.38 -6.55 -0.29
N ILE A 10 -9.70 -5.40 -0.17
CA ILE A 10 -8.67 -4.97 -1.12
C ILE A 10 -7.55 -6.02 -1.20
N VAL A 11 -6.99 -6.44 -0.05
CA VAL A 11 -5.89 -7.41 0.00
C VAL A 11 -6.30 -8.73 -0.64
N SER A 12 -7.49 -9.25 -0.30
CA SER A 12 -8.03 -10.48 -0.88
C SER A 12 -8.16 -10.39 -2.40
N THR A 13 -8.67 -9.25 -2.90
CA THR A 13 -8.79 -9.00 -4.34
C THR A 13 -7.43 -8.99 -5.04
N TYR A 14 -6.43 -8.32 -4.47
CA TYR A 14 -5.09 -8.24 -5.07
C TYR A 14 -4.39 -9.60 -5.07
N GLN A 15 -4.48 -10.35 -3.97
CA GLN A 15 -3.92 -11.70 -3.86
C GLN A 15 -4.53 -12.66 -4.88
N LYS A 16 -5.84 -12.58 -5.14
CA LYS A 16 -6.51 -13.36 -6.19
C LYS A 16 -5.88 -13.16 -7.57
N TYR A 17 -5.32 -11.98 -7.84
CA TYR A 17 -4.65 -11.66 -9.11
C TYR A 17 -3.12 -11.70 -9.03
N GLY A 18 -2.56 -12.41 -8.04
CA GLY A 18 -1.12 -12.67 -7.93
C GLY A 18 -0.30 -11.51 -7.38
N TRP A 19 -0.94 -10.48 -6.84
CA TRP A 19 -0.25 -9.40 -6.14
C TRP A 19 0.03 -9.79 -4.69
N LYS A 20 1.20 -9.38 -4.21
CA LYS A 20 1.64 -9.56 -2.82
C LYS A 20 1.54 -8.23 -2.07
N LEU A 21 0.90 -8.25 -0.91
CA LEU A 21 0.92 -7.12 0.02
C LEU A 21 2.34 -6.99 0.60
N ARG A 22 2.91 -5.79 0.49
CA ARG A 22 4.27 -5.49 0.97
C ARG A 22 4.25 -4.66 2.24
N ARG A 23 3.44 -3.59 2.25
CA ARG A 23 3.34 -2.66 3.37
C ARG A 23 1.93 -2.08 3.47
N VAL A 24 1.55 -1.68 4.69
CA VAL A 24 0.35 -0.89 4.94
C VAL A 24 0.75 0.40 5.65
N LEU A 25 0.27 1.51 5.12
CA LEU A 25 0.40 2.85 5.69
C LEU A 25 -0.94 3.17 6.35
N LEU A 26 -0.94 3.46 7.66
CA LEU A 26 -2.17 3.79 8.40
C LEU A 26 -1.98 5.10 9.17
N THR A 27 -3.00 5.94 9.16
CA THR A 27 -3.09 7.03 10.15
C THR A 27 -3.22 6.46 11.56
N VAL A 28 -2.80 7.23 12.56
CA VAL A 28 -2.99 6.86 13.98
C VAL A 28 -4.47 6.57 14.27
N GLN A 29 -5.36 7.45 13.80
CA GLN A 29 -6.81 7.30 13.96
C GLN A 29 -7.33 5.99 13.33
N THR A 30 -6.91 5.67 12.09
CA THR A 30 -7.34 4.43 11.45
C THR A 30 -6.79 3.22 12.18
N ARG A 31 -5.52 3.25 12.61
CA ARG A 31 -4.89 2.15 13.36
C ARG A 31 -5.62 1.86 14.67
N GLU A 32 -5.98 2.90 15.42
CA GLU A 32 -6.74 2.78 16.67
C GLU A 32 -8.19 2.33 16.45
N SER A 33 -8.76 2.60 15.28
CA SER A 33 -10.12 2.16 14.93
C SER A 33 -10.23 0.66 14.63
N PHE A 34 -9.10 -0.05 14.48
CA PHE A 34 -9.12 -1.48 14.20
C PHE A 34 -9.47 -2.27 15.45
N THR A 35 -10.40 -3.21 15.33
CA THR A 35 -10.83 -4.08 16.43
C THR A 35 -9.78 -5.12 16.84
N ALA A 36 -8.87 -5.46 15.92
CA ALA A 36 -7.72 -6.33 16.16
C ALA A 36 -6.44 -5.58 15.79
N ASN A 37 -5.31 -5.96 16.40
CA ASN A 37 -4.02 -5.38 16.02
C ASN A 37 -3.79 -5.63 14.52
N PRO A 38 -3.49 -4.59 13.71
CA PRO A 38 -3.23 -4.78 12.29
C PRO A 38 -2.15 -5.83 11.99
N ASN A 39 -1.17 -5.99 12.88
CA ASN A 39 -0.11 -7.00 12.73
C ASN A 39 -0.66 -8.43 12.86
N ASP A 40 -1.73 -8.65 13.62
CA ASP A 40 -2.38 -9.97 13.71
C ASP A 40 -3.19 -10.28 12.44
N LEU A 41 -3.68 -9.23 11.76
CA LEU A 41 -4.43 -9.37 10.52
C LEU A 41 -3.51 -9.66 9.31
N PHE A 42 -2.29 -9.13 9.34
CA PHE A 42 -1.31 -9.23 8.26
C PHE A 42 0.09 -9.53 8.83
N PRO A 43 0.34 -10.76 9.31
CA PRO A 43 1.54 -11.09 10.10
C PRO A 43 2.85 -10.89 9.34
N ASP A 44 2.85 -11.08 8.02
CA ASP A 44 4.04 -10.95 7.18
C ASP A 44 4.17 -9.58 6.50
N THR A 45 3.40 -8.59 6.94
CA THR A 45 3.33 -7.26 6.31
C THR A 45 3.85 -6.18 7.23
N TRP A 46 4.69 -5.30 6.69
CA TRP A 46 5.14 -4.13 7.42
C TRP A 46 4.03 -3.08 7.56
N ILE A 47 3.69 -2.70 8.79
CA ILE A 47 2.64 -1.72 9.08
C ILE A 47 3.25 -0.45 9.67
N GLU A 48 3.26 0.62 8.89
CA GLU A 48 3.84 1.92 9.22
C GLU A 48 2.74 2.93 9.57
N THR A 49 2.97 3.74 10.60
CA THR A 49 2.12 4.91 10.86
C THR A 49 2.46 6.01 9.87
N ALA A 50 1.45 6.57 9.19
CA ALA A 50 1.60 7.55 8.12
C ALA A 50 0.49 8.61 8.18
N ASN A 51 0.56 9.63 7.31
CA ASN A 51 -0.42 10.72 7.26
C ASN A 51 -1.69 10.38 6.45
N PHE A 52 -1.75 9.18 5.86
CA PHE A 52 -2.89 8.70 5.08
C PHE A 52 -2.95 7.18 5.10
N ASP A 53 -4.11 6.63 4.73
CA ASP A 53 -4.32 5.18 4.70
C ASP A 53 -4.10 4.63 3.28
N ALA A 54 -3.11 3.77 3.12
CA ALA A 54 -2.78 3.13 1.84
C ALA A 54 -2.12 1.76 2.01
N ALA A 55 -2.04 0.99 0.93
CA ALA A 55 -1.39 -0.30 0.88
C ALA A 55 -0.47 -0.40 -0.35
N TRP A 56 0.73 -0.92 -0.12
CA TRP A 56 1.71 -1.24 -1.15
C TRP A 56 1.56 -2.68 -1.59
N PHE A 57 1.38 -2.88 -2.89
CA PHE A 57 1.35 -4.18 -3.54
C PHE A 57 2.50 -4.31 -4.53
N SER A 58 2.95 -5.53 -4.73
CA SER A 58 3.91 -5.84 -5.80
C SER A 58 3.55 -7.13 -6.51
N ARG A 59 3.94 -7.27 -7.77
CA ARG A 59 3.90 -8.53 -8.50
C ARG A 59 5.10 -8.66 -9.43
N PRO A 60 5.60 -9.88 -9.68
CA PRO A 60 6.54 -10.10 -10.77
C PRO A 60 5.98 -9.55 -12.09
N SER A 61 6.85 -8.89 -12.85
CA SER A 61 6.57 -8.42 -14.21
C SER A 61 7.52 -9.12 -15.20
N SER A 62 7.32 -8.90 -16.50
CA SER A 62 8.23 -9.39 -17.54
C SER A 62 9.65 -8.83 -17.36
N ASP A 63 10.63 -9.51 -17.97
CA ASP A 63 12.01 -9.02 -18.13
C ASP A 63 12.71 -8.62 -16.83
N LYS A 64 12.63 -9.47 -15.80
CA LYS A 64 13.32 -9.24 -14.51
C LYS A 64 12.89 -7.91 -13.84
N ARG A 65 11.62 -7.53 -13.99
CA ARG A 65 11.04 -6.36 -13.32
C ARG A 65 10.02 -6.78 -12.27
N GLU A 66 9.75 -5.87 -11.34
CA GLU A 66 8.66 -5.98 -10.39
C GLU A 66 7.75 -4.77 -10.55
N ALA A 67 6.45 -5.02 -10.74
CA ALA A 67 5.45 -3.98 -10.76
C ALA A 67 5.01 -3.69 -9.32
N TRP A 68 4.94 -2.42 -8.96
CA TRP A 68 4.55 -1.95 -7.64
C TRP A 68 3.37 -0.99 -7.76
N GLU A 69 2.43 -1.12 -6.84
CA GLU A 69 1.24 -0.29 -6.79
C GLU A 69 0.99 0.22 -5.37
N LEU A 70 0.80 1.53 -5.23
CA LEU A 70 0.37 2.17 -3.99
C LEU A 70 -1.09 2.57 -4.11
N ARG A 71 -1.94 1.91 -3.35
CA ARG A 71 -3.40 2.09 -3.40
C ARG A 71 -3.94 2.74 -2.14
N VAL A 72 -4.80 3.75 -2.30
CA VAL A 72 -5.52 4.37 -1.17
C VAL A 72 -6.57 3.40 -0.61
N ILE A 73 -6.66 3.32 0.72
CA ILE A 73 -7.72 2.56 1.40
C ILE A 73 -8.93 3.48 1.55
N SER A 74 -9.74 3.62 0.51
CA SER A 74 -10.95 4.46 0.51
C SER A 74 -12.04 3.90 -0.42
N ALA A 75 -13.26 4.41 -0.29
CA ALA A 75 -14.37 4.06 -1.17
C ALA A 75 -14.18 4.58 -2.61
N GLN A 76 -13.43 5.69 -2.77
CA GLN A 76 -13.06 6.22 -4.08
C GLN A 76 -11.70 5.62 -4.49
N PRO A 77 -11.67 4.60 -5.36
CA PRO A 77 -10.44 3.90 -5.68
C PRO A 77 -9.47 4.83 -6.42
N PHE A 78 -8.26 4.96 -5.89
CA PHE A 78 -7.15 5.63 -6.56
C PHE A 78 -5.83 4.94 -6.20
N ALA A 79 -4.93 4.83 -7.17
CA ALA A 79 -3.65 4.18 -7.00
C ALA A 79 -2.59 4.81 -7.92
N LEU A 80 -1.33 4.74 -7.48
CA LEU A 80 -0.16 5.01 -8.32
C LEU A 80 0.54 3.70 -8.63
N PHE A 81 1.10 3.59 -9.83
CA PHE A 81 1.77 2.39 -10.34
C PHE A 81 3.15 2.75 -10.85
N GLU A 82 4.14 1.90 -10.57
CA GLU A 82 5.50 2.02 -11.07
C GLU A 82 6.11 0.64 -11.35
N THR A 83 7.09 0.57 -12.26
CA THR A 83 7.84 -0.68 -12.52
C THR A 83 9.30 -0.51 -12.19
N PHE A 84 9.83 -1.45 -11.41
CA PHE A 84 11.21 -1.42 -10.96
C PHE A 84 12.00 -2.57 -11.59
N PRO A 85 13.25 -2.34 -12.02
CA PRO A 85 14.20 -3.42 -12.23
C PRO A 85 14.36 -4.25 -10.95
N ASN A 86 14.43 -5.57 -11.05
CA ASN A 86 14.59 -6.44 -9.87
C ASN A 86 15.98 -6.34 -9.21
N ASN A 87 16.94 -5.70 -9.89
CA ASN A 87 18.29 -5.44 -9.40
C ASN A 87 18.45 -4.02 -8.83
N LEU A 88 17.34 -3.30 -8.63
CA LEU A 88 17.37 -1.99 -8.02
C LEU A 88 17.89 -2.11 -6.58
N THR A 89 18.79 -1.21 -6.19
CA THR A 89 19.28 -1.17 -4.81
C THR A 89 18.16 -0.78 -3.85
N GLU A 90 18.26 -1.22 -2.59
CA GLU A 90 17.27 -0.89 -1.56
C GLU A 90 17.11 0.63 -1.39
N THR A 91 18.21 1.39 -1.44
CA THR A 91 18.18 2.86 -1.38
C THR A 91 17.36 3.49 -2.50
N ASN A 92 17.51 3.00 -3.74
CA ASN A 92 16.76 3.52 -4.87
C ASN A 92 15.27 3.14 -4.79
N LEU A 93 14.98 1.92 -4.35
CA LEU A 93 13.61 1.46 -4.10
C LEU A 93 12.93 2.32 -3.03
N ASP A 94 13.61 2.58 -1.92
CA ASP A 94 13.07 3.40 -0.84
C ASP A 94 12.82 4.85 -1.29
N LYS A 95 13.75 5.43 -2.05
CA LYS A 95 13.60 6.77 -2.61
C LYS A 95 12.34 6.88 -3.48
N THR A 96 12.19 6.00 -4.47
CA THR A 96 11.01 6.08 -5.35
C THR A 96 9.72 5.77 -4.61
N ARG A 97 9.75 4.85 -3.64
CA ARG A 97 8.61 4.58 -2.76
C ARG A 97 8.17 5.85 -2.02
N ARG A 98 9.11 6.57 -1.39
CA ARG A 98 8.82 7.83 -0.68
C ARG A 98 8.27 8.90 -1.61
N GLU A 99 8.81 9.03 -2.83
CA GLU A 99 8.28 9.95 -3.84
C GLU A 99 6.83 9.61 -4.24
N MET A 100 6.51 8.32 -4.41
CA MET A 100 5.15 7.88 -4.69
C MET A 100 4.19 8.12 -3.51
N GLU A 101 4.64 7.92 -2.27
CA GLU A 101 3.86 8.24 -1.07
C GLU A 101 3.50 9.72 -0.99
N ILE A 102 4.47 10.61 -1.25
CA ILE A 102 4.25 12.06 -1.27
C ILE A 102 3.23 12.42 -2.35
N ARG A 103 3.44 11.96 -3.60
CA ARG A 103 2.54 12.23 -4.71
C ARG A 103 1.11 11.76 -4.43
N LEU A 104 0.96 10.59 -3.81
CA LEU A 104 -0.36 10.06 -3.48
C LEU A 104 -1.00 10.87 -2.36
N PHE A 105 -0.25 11.21 -1.31
CA PHE A 105 -0.71 12.03 -0.22
C PHE A 105 -1.23 13.38 -0.69
N ASP A 106 -0.50 14.05 -1.59
CA ASP A 106 -0.91 15.34 -2.18
C ASP A 106 -2.23 15.19 -2.92
N LYS A 107 -2.37 14.16 -3.76
CA LYS A 107 -3.61 13.88 -4.50
C LYS A 107 -4.80 13.63 -3.58
N VAL A 108 -4.62 12.84 -2.52
CA VAL A 108 -5.67 12.53 -1.55
C VAL A 108 -6.03 13.75 -0.72
N SER A 109 -5.06 14.60 -0.38
CA SER A 109 -5.29 15.81 0.42
C SER A 109 -6.01 16.90 -0.36
N LEU A 110 -5.76 17.01 -1.67
CA LEU A 110 -6.46 17.95 -2.56
C LEU A 110 -7.88 17.51 -2.94
N SER A 111 -8.23 16.24 -2.71
CA SER A 111 -9.54 15.67 -3.06
C SER A 111 -10.53 15.64 -1.88
N LYS A 112 -10.16 16.19 -0.73
CA LYS A 112 -11.00 16.34 0.47
C LYS A 112 -11.65 17.71 0.52
#